data_AF-A0A358PCI7-F1
#
_entry.id   AF-A0A358PCI7-F1
#
_cell.length_a   1.000
_cell.length_b   1.000
_cell.length_c   1.000
_cell.angle_alpha   90.00
_cell.angle_beta   90.00
_cell.angle_gamma   90.00
#
_symmetry.space_group_name_H-M   'P 1'
#
loop_
_entity.id
_entity.type
_entity.pdbx_description
1 polymer ?
#
loop_
_entity_poly.entity_id
_entity_poly.type
_entity_poly.pdbx_seq_one_letter_code
_entity_poly.pdbx_strand_id
1 'polypeptide(L)'
;MSATTKRADTSRYVTKANLAGAFFENAAVLGDKPLLFHKSKGKWAGKDWNEVADSVRRLAGALVAAGIKPRDRIVISAENRPEWAIADLAVMSIGAIVVPAYTTNTEDDHVYIMEHSGALIAITSGGILASRVALAASRVQHMRMLITMDPDIKLPDLGGRTVHAWQDLLAKTEPLADIDSRIAAQDSDDTCCFVYTSGTGGRPKGVMLTHRSIQACINASIEILSEGGVDENQRFLSLLPLSHSYEHTAGMHLPIQTKSEVWYCESAEQIGANLQEVSPSLMTAVPRLYDVLHERIMRSIRTKGGFSETLFMETIRLGRKRLQGKALLPHEFLLDLLLERLVRKKIQARLGGNLKYFISGGGA
;
A
#
# COMPACT_ATOMS: atom_id res chain seq x y z
N MET A 1 -21.63 32.44 33.96
CA MET A 1 -20.63 32.02 32.95
C MET A 1 -20.73 30.51 32.80
N SER A 2 -21.49 30.05 31.80
CA SER A 2 -21.68 28.62 31.52
C SER A 2 -20.52 28.15 30.65
N ALA A 3 -19.59 27.40 31.23
CA ALA A 3 -18.56 26.70 30.47
C ALA A 3 -19.19 25.44 29.84
N THR A 4 -19.56 25.55 28.57
CA THR A 4 -19.99 24.41 27.75
C THR A 4 -18.77 23.58 27.42
N THR A 5 -18.52 22.53 28.23
CA THR A 5 -17.61 21.44 27.89
C THR A 5 -18.14 20.77 26.64
N LYS A 6 -17.52 21.02 25.47
CA LYS A 6 -17.73 20.22 24.26
C LYS A 6 -17.39 18.77 24.62
N ARG A 7 -18.41 17.93 24.81
CA ARG A 7 -18.24 16.48 24.74
C ARG A 7 -17.67 16.17 23.36
N ALA A 8 -16.53 15.49 23.32
CA ALA A 8 -15.99 14.94 22.09
C ALA A 8 -17.10 14.07 21.46
N ASP A 9 -17.35 14.29 20.17
CA ASP A 9 -18.26 13.45 19.40
C ASP A 9 -17.74 12.02 19.46
N THR A 10 -18.53 11.14 20.10
CA THR A 10 -18.22 9.72 20.28
C THR A 10 -18.80 8.87 19.16
N SER A 11 -19.33 9.51 18.10
CA SER A 11 -19.84 8.76 16.96
C SER A 11 -18.69 8.12 16.20
N ARG A 12 -18.65 6.78 16.20
CA ARG A 12 -17.78 5.97 15.33
C ARG A 12 -18.18 6.04 13.85
N TYR A 13 -19.08 6.95 13.50
CA TYR A 13 -19.56 7.14 12.15
C TYR A 13 -18.65 8.14 11.44
N VAL A 14 -17.94 7.66 10.43
CA VAL A 14 -17.26 8.54 9.49
C VAL A 14 -18.34 9.32 8.75
N THR A 15 -18.51 10.61 9.03
CA THR A 15 -19.52 11.46 8.37
C THR A 15 -18.98 12.16 7.13
N LYS A 16 -17.68 12.48 7.13
CA LYS A 16 -16.95 13.06 6.01
C LYS A 16 -15.69 12.23 5.75
N ALA A 17 -15.47 11.86 4.50
CA ALA A 17 -14.31 11.14 4.01
C ALA A 17 -14.08 11.46 2.54
N ASN A 18 -12.85 11.84 2.22
CA ASN A 18 -12.33 11.79 0.86
C ASN A 18 -10.86 11.41 0.98
N LEU A 19 -10.48 10.26 0.44
CA LEU A 19 -9.12 9.72 0.62
C LEU A 19 -8.07 10.59 -0.08
N ALA A 20 -8.38 11.12 -1.26
CA ALA A 20 -7.52 12.07 -1.97
C ALA A 20 -7.50 13.43 -1.26
N GLY A 21 -8.63 13.88 -0.71
CA GLY A 21 -8.71 15.08 0.11
C GLY A 21 -7.79 15.02 1.33
N ALA A 22 -7.85 13.93 2.11
CA ALA A 22 -6.96 13.72 3.25
C ALA A 22 -5.47 13.72 2.85
N PHE A 23 -5.14 13.19 1.67
CA PHE A 23 -3.79 13.29 1.12
C PHE A 23 -3.37 14.75 0.86
N PHE A 24 -4.21 15.55 0.17
CA PHE A 24 -3.87 16.94 -0.14
C PHE A 24 -3.82 17.83 1.11
N GLU A 25 -4.67 17.59 2.10
CA GLU A 25 -4.61 18.25 3.41
C GLU A 25 -3.26 17.99 4.11
N ASN A 26 -2.81 16.74 4.12
CA ASN A 26 -1.50 16.38 4.66
C ASN A 26 -0.35 16.97 3.83
N ALA A 27 -0.45 16.94 2.50
CA ALA A 27 0.57 17.48 1.60
C ALA A 27 0.79 18.98 1.83
N ALA A 28 -0.28 19.75 2.04
CA ALA A 28 -0.21 21.19 2.31
C ALA A 28 0.55 21.54 3.60
N VAL A 29 0.59 20.62 4.58
CA VAL A 29 1.29 20.81 5.86
C VAL A 29 2.70 20.22 5.85
N LEU A 30 2.89 19.08 5.20
CA LEU A 30 4.14 18.31 5.26
C LEU A 30 5.16 18.74 4.20
N GLY A 31 4.71 19.30 3.08
CA GLY A 31 5.56 19.92 2.05
C GLY A 31 6.71 19.02 1.60
N ASP A 32 7.94 19.43 1.92
CA ASP A 32 9.17 18.76 1.45
C ASP A 32 9.57 17.52 2.29
N LYS A 33 8.68 17.05 3.19
CA LYS A 33 8.94 15.82 3.93
C LYS A 33 8.83 14.60 3.01
N PRO A 34 9.65 13.55 3.22
CA PRO A 34 9.56 12.35 2.40
C PRO A 34 8.23 11.60 2.57
N LEU A 35 7.76 10.96 1.50
CA LEU A 35 6.55 10.15 1.50
C LEU A 35 6.74 8.79 0.84
N LEU A 36 7.05 8.74 -0.46
CA LEU A 36 7.06 7.48 -1.22
C LEU A 36 8.48 7.09 -1.61
N PHE A 37 8.92 5.90 -1.19
CA PHE A 37 10.25 5.38 -1.47
C PHE A 37 10.19 4.10 -2.29
N HIS A 38 11.05 4.03 -3.30
CA HIS A 38 11.29 2.81 -4.08
C HIS A 38 12.78 2.62 -4.28
N LYS A 39 13.19 1.38 -4.50
CA LYS A 39 14.59 1.08 -4.80
C LYS A 39 14.78 0.99 -6.31
N SER A 40 15.72 1.76 -6.84
CA SER A 40 16.11 1.74 -8.24
C SER A 40 17.62 1.64 -8.36
N LYS A 41 18.11 0.70 -9.19
CA LYS A 41 19.55 0.43 -9.38
C LYS A 41 20.30 0.24 -8.05
N GLY A 42 19.68 -0.45 -7.08
CA GLY A 42 20.26 -0.76 -5.77
C GLY A 42 20.26 0.39 -4.76
N LYS A 43 19.69 1.57 -5.08
CA LYS A 43 19.59 2.71 -4.18
C LYS A 43 18.13 3.08 -3.93
N TRP A 44 17.82 3.47 -2.70
CA TRP A 44 16.51 4.01 -2.35
C TRP A 44 16.38 5.44 -2.87
N ALA A 45 15.30 5.70 -3.58
CA ALA A 45 14.91 7.01 -4.07
C ALA A 45 13.53 7.36 -3.51
N GLY A 46 13.44 8.51 -2.85
CA GLY A 46 12.21 9.03 -2.25
C GLY A 46 11.59 10.12 -3.10
N LYS A 47 10.28 10.28 -2.95
CA LYS A 47 9.52 11.47 -3.36
C LYS A 47 8.91 12.11 -2.12
N ASP A 48 8.97 13.44 -2.03
CA ASP A 48 8.32 14.19 -0.97
C ASP A 48 6.82 14.43 -1.25
N TRP A 49 6.10 15.00 -0.27
CA TRP A 49 4.67 15.26 -0.41
C TRP A 49 4.34 16.23 -1.55
N ASN A 50 5.18 17.25 -1.76
CA ASN A 50 5.00 18.24 -2.83
C ASN A 50 5.17 17.60 -4.22
N GLU A 51 6.21 16.79 -4.42
CA GLU A 51 6.47 16.06 -5.66
C GLU A 51 5.34 15.07 -5.98
N VAL A 52 4.84 14.36 -4.97
CA VAL A 52 3.70 13.44 -5.13
C VAL A 52 2.44 14.23 -5.46
N ALA A 53 2.16 15.33 -4.76
CA ALA A 53 0.98 16.16 -4.99
C ALA A 53 0.98 16.82 -6.38
N ASP A 54 2.14 17.28 -6.87
CA ASP A 54 2.30 17.76 -8.24
C ASP A 54 2.04 16.64 -9.26
N SER A 55 2.62 15.46 -9.05
CA SER A 55 2.40 14.30 -9.93
C SER A 55 0.93 13.88 -9.98
N VAL A 56 0.23 13.89 -8.84
CA VAL A 56 -1.22 13.61 -8.74
C VAL A 56 -2.01 14.65 -9.53
N ARG A 57 -1.73 15.94 -9.37
CA ARG A 57 -2.40 17.03 -10.11
C ARG A 57 -2.21 16.93 -11.62
N ARG A 58 -0.98 16.62 -12.07
CA ARG A 58 -0.68 16.46 -13.50
C ARG A 58 -1.38 15.25 -14.10
N LEU A 59 -1.37 14.11 -13.41
CA LEU A 59 -2.07 12.93 -13.90
C LEU A 59 -3.59 13.16 -13.92
N ALA A 60 -4.15 13.75 -12.86
CA ALA A 60 -5.56 14.13 -12.80
C ALA A 60 -5.94 15.04 -13.97
N GLY A 61 -5.10 16.03 -14.28
CA GLY A 61 -5.27 16.91 -15.44
C GLY A 61 -5.28 16.15 -16.76
N ALA A 62 -4.39 15.19 -16.92
CA ALA A 62 -4.28 14.38 -18.15
C ALA A 62 -5.52 13.51 -18.34
N LEU A 63 -6.02 12.89 -17.25
CA LEU A 63 -7.23 12.09 -17.26
C LEU A 63 -8.47 12.93 -17.60
N VAL A 64 -8.60 14.13 -17.01
CA VAL A 64 -9.69 15.07 -17.33
C VAL A 64 -9.61 15.53 -18.78
N ALA A 65 -8.42 15.85 -19.30
CA ALA A 65 -8.20 16.20 -20.70
C ALA A 65 -8.53 15.06 -21.67
N ALA A 66 -8.32 13.81 -21.24
CA ALA A 66 -8.75 12.60 -21.95
C ALA A 66 -10.27 12.34 -21.87
N GLY A 67 -11.03 13.23 -21.23
CA GLY A 67 -12.49 13.19 -21.15
C GLY A 67 -13.04 12.24 -20.09
N ILE A 68 -12.23 11.88 -19.08
CA ILE A 68 -12.69 11.11 -17.92
C ILE A 68 -13.62 11.95 -17.08
N LYS A 69 -14.76 11.36 -16.72
CA LYS A 69 -15.79 11.97 -15.88
C LYS A 69 -15.85 11.28 -14.52
N PRO A 70 -16.46 11.92 -13.50
CA PRO A 70 -16.78 11.21 -12.26
C PRO A 70 -17.50 9.90 -12.54
N ARG A 71 -17.15 8.87 -11.77
CA ARG A 71 -17.63 7.47 -11.87
C ARG A 71 -17.12 6.68 -13.08
N ASP A 72 -16.29 7.25 -13.96
CA ASP A 72 -15.56 6.45 -14.95
C ASP A 72 -14.51 5.58 -14.26
N ARG A 73 -14.21 4.42 -14.85
CA ARG A 73 -13.33 3.40 -14.25
C ARG A 73 -11.97 3.40 -14.94
N ILE A 74 -10.91 3.30 -14.14
CA ILE A 74 -9.53 3.24 -14.62
C ILE A 74 -8.85 2.03 -13.98
N VAL A 75 -8.37 1.11 -14.82
CA VAL A 75 -7.64 -0.07 -14.36
C VAL A 75 -6.19 0.30 -14.05
N ILE A 76 -5.67 -0.16 -12.92
CA ILE A 76 -4.26 -0.03 -12.56
C ILE A 76 -3.68 -1.43 -12.33
N SER A 77 -2.66 -1.79 -13.10
CA SER A 77 -1.96 -3.08 -13.00
C SER A 77 -0.45 -2.87 -13.01
N ALA A 78 0.16 -2.78 -11.83
CA ALA A 78 1.60 -2.62 -11.67
C ALA A 78 2.03 -3.20 -10.32
N GLU A 79 3.32 -3.54 -10.22
CA GLU A 79 3.97 -3.85 -8.95
C GLU A 79 3.89 -2.65 -7.99
N ASN A 80 4.06 -2.89 -6.70
CA ASN A 80 4.04 -1.82 -5.69
C ASN A 80 5.15 -0.79 -5.98
N ARG A 81 4.74 0.46 -6.25
CA ARG A 81 5.65 1.56 -6.60
C ARG A 81 4.98 2.92 -6.42
N PRO A 82 5.75 4.03 -6.38
CA PRO A 82 5.20 5.37 -6.18
C PRO A 82 4.17 5.77 -7.23
N GLU A 83 4.40 5.42 -8.50
CA GLU A 83 3.49 5.70 -9.61
C GLU A 83 2.13 5.03 -9.42
N TRP A 84 2.07 3.88 -8.76
CA TRP A 84 0.82 3.20 -8.42
C TRP A 84 -0.03 4.07 -7.47
N ALA A 85 0.58 4.53 -6.37
CA ALA A 85 -0.11 5.38 -5.40
C ALA A 85 -0.51 6.75 -5.99
N ILE A 86 0.35 7.32 -6.83
CA ILE A 86 0.03 8.57 -7.56
C ILE A 86 -1.17 8.37 -8.48
N ALA A 87 -1.22 7.24 -9.21
CA ALA A 87 -2.34 6.92 -10.10
C ALA A 87 -3.66 6.76 -9.34
N ASP A 88 -3.64 6.00 -8.25
CA ASP A 88 -4.80 5.81 -7.40
C ASP A 88 -5.34 7.15 -6.84
N LEU A 89 -4.47 7.97 -6.24
CA LEU A 89 -4.85 9.29 -5.72
C LEU A 89 -5.37 10.22 -6.82
N ALA A 90 -4.76 10.23 -8.01
CA ALA A 90 -5.19 11.06 -9.13
C ALA A 90 -6.58 10.68 -9.64
N VAL A 91 -6.84 9.38 -9.81
CA VAL A 91 -8.14 8.86 -10.22
C VAL A 91 -9.21 9.21 -9.19
N MET A 92 -8.95 8.97 -7.90
CA MET A 92 -9.89 9.33 -6.83
C MET A 92 -10.13 10.84 -6.73
N SER A 93 -9.10 11.67 -6.94
CA SER A 93 -9.21 13.13 -6.82
C SER A 93 -10.20 13.76 -7.80
N ILE A 94 -10.45 13.12 -8.94
CA ILE A 94 -11.40 13.59 -9.97
C ILE A 94 -12.76 12.88 -9.88
N GLY A 95 -12.99 12.10 -8.82
CA GLY A 95 -14.23 11.33 -8.61
C GLY A 95 -14.36 10.11 -9.52
N ALA A 96 -13.28 9.69 -10.18
CA ALA A 96 -13.24 8.44 -10.94
C ALA A 96 -12.96 7.24 -10.02
N ILE A 97 -13.23 6.05 -10.51
CA ILE A 97 -13.15 4.80 -9.76
C ILE A 97 -11.88 4.05 -10.14
N VAL A 98 -11.03 3.79 -9.15
CA VAL A 98 -9.85 2.94 -9.31
C VAL A 98 -10.27 1.49 -9.43
N VAL A 99 -9.70 0.76 -10.39
CA VAL A 99 -9.91 -0.68 -10.54
C VAL A 99 -8.56 -1.40 -10.47
N PRO A 100 -8.08 -1.72 -9.27
CA PRO A 100 -6.83 -2.43 -9.13
C PRO A 100 -6.89 -3.85 -9.72
N ALA A 101 -5.86 -4.21 -10.47
CA ALA A 101 -5.68 -5.55 -11.03
C ALA A 101 -4.31 -6.12 -10.63
N TYR A 102 -4.25 -7.43 -10.41
CA TYR A 102 -3.00 -8.10 -10.04
C TYR A 102 -2.05 -8.19 -11.23
N THR A 103 -0.75 -8.09 -10.95
CA THR A 103 0.32 -8.31 -11.94
C THR A 103 0.41 -9.77 -12.41
N THR A 104 -0.17 -10.69 -11.64
CA THR A 104 -0.25 -12.12 -11.94
C THR A 104 -1.45 -12.50 -12.80
N ASN A 105 -2.38 -11.58 -13.04
CA ASN A 105 -3.53 -11.82 -13.91
C ASN A 105 -3.08 -12.22 -15.31
N THR A 106 -3.80 -13.16 -15.91
CA THR A 106 -3.64 -13.53 -17.32
C THR A 106 -4.23 -12.44 -18.23
N GLU A 107 -3.98 -12.56 -19.53
CA GLU A 107 -4.61 -11.66 -20.52
C GLU A 107 -6.15 -11.73 -20.43
N ASP A 108 -6.72 -12.93 -20.35
CA ASP A 108 -8.17 -13.12 -20.26
C ASP A 108 -8.75 -12.57 -18.95
N ASP A 109 -8.01 -12.66 -17.84
CA ASP A 109 -8.40 -12.02 -16.59
C ASP A 109 -8.46 -10.50 -16.73
N HIS A 110 -7.48 -9.89 -17.42
CA HIS A 110 -7.49 -8.45 -17.69
C HIS A 110 -8.62 -8.04 -18.63
N VAL A 111 -8.89 -8.80 -19.70
CA VAL A 111 -10.05 -8.56 -20.59
C VAL A 111 -11.33 -8.56 -19.77
N TYR A 112 -11.53 -9.61 -18.97
CA TYR A 112 -12.71 -9.73 -18.13
C TYR A 112 -12.86 -8.54 -17.16
N ILE A 113 -11.79 -8.15 -16.46
CA ILE A 113 -11.83 -7.01 -15.53
C ILE A 113 -12.15 -5.70 -16.27
N MET A 114 -11.51 -5.43 -17.40
CA MET A 114 -11.73 -4.22 -18.19
C MET A 114 -13.15 -4.14 -18.77
N GLU A 115 -13.70 -5.27 -19.23
CA GLU A 115 -15.08 -5.36 -19.71
C GLU A 115 -16.09 -5.21 -18.58
N HIS A 116 -15.94 -6.01 -17.52
CA HIS A 116 -16.89 -6.07 -16.43
C HIS A 116 -16.93 -4.77 -15.61
N SER A 117 -15.78 -4.12 -15.41
CA SER A 117 -15.73 -2.80 -14.77
C SER A 117 -16.15 -1.67 -15.72
N GLY A 118 -16.16 -1.91 -17.03
CA GLY A 118 -16.35 -0.87 -18.03
C GLY A 118 -15.23 0.17 -18.03
N ALA A 119 -13.99 -0.21 -17.72
CA ALA A 119 -12.88 0.72 -17.63
C ALA A 119 -12.51 1.34 -18.97
N LEU A 120 -12.27 2.65 -18.97
CA LEU A 120 -11.97 3.42 -20.18
C LEU A 120 -10.47 3.60 -20.41
N ILE A 121 -9.67 3.49 -19.34
CA ILE A 121 -8.21 3.65 -19.37
C ILE A 121 -7.58 2.52 -18.56
N ALA A 122 -6.44 2.03 -19.03
CA ALA A 122 -5.57 1.14 -18.28
C ALA A 122 -4.22 1.82 -18.02
N ILE A 123 -3.69 1.65 -16.81
CA ILE A 123 -2.36 2.12 -16.40
C ILE A 123 -1.57 0.88 -15.97
N THR A 124 -0.37 0.71 -16.52
CA THR A 124 0.46 -0.48 -16.26
C THR A 124 1.94 -0.13 -16.06
N SER A 125 2.69 -0.98 -15.36
CA SER A 125 4.16 -0.95 -15.39
C SER A 125 4.69 -1.43 -16.74
N GLY A 126 5.99 -1.68 -16.87
CA GLY A 126 6.64 -2.10 -18.10
C GLY A 126 6.70 -3.61 -18.37
N GLY A 127 7.61 -3.97 -19.26
CA GLY A 127 7.98 -5.35 -19.56
C GLY A 127 6.82 -6.24 -20.02
N ILE A 128 6.82 -7.49 -19.55
CA ILE A 128 5.84 -8.51 -19.94
C ILE A 128 4.42 -8.11 -19.49
N LEU A 129 4.29 -7.44 -18.34
CA LEU A 129 3.00 -7.00 -17.85
C LEU A 129 2.37 -5.97 -18.79
N ALA A 130 3.14 -4.99 -19.25
CA ALA A 130 2.69 -4.01 -20.23
C ALA A 130 2.14 -4.67 -21.51
N SER A 131 2.87 -5.65 -22.06
CA SER A 131 2.44 -6.39 -23.24
C SER A 131 1.14 -7.15 -22.98
N ARG A 132 0.99 -7.79 -21.82
CA ARG A 132 -0.23 -8.54 -21.45
C ARG A 132 -1.44 -7.61 -21.30
N VAL A 133 -1.27 -6.50 -20.60
CA VAL A 133 -2.32 -5.48 -20.42
C VAL A 133 -2.68 -4.85 -21.77
N ALA A 134 -1.69 -4.62 -22.65
CA ALA A 134 -1.92 -4.10 -23.99
C ALA A 134 -2.72 -5.07 -24.87
N LEU A 135 -2.40 -6.36 -24.88
CA LEU A 135 -3.17 -7.38 -25.60
C LEU A 135 -4.61 -7.47 -25.08
N ALA A 136 -4.80 -7.40 -23.76
CA ALA A 136 -6.14 -7.35 -23.18
C ALA A 136 -6.90 -6.08 -23.62
N ALA A 137 -6.26 -4.91 -23.53
CA ALA A 137 -6.84 -3.63 -23.93
C ALA A 137 -7.25 -3.61 -25.42
N SER A 138 -6.48 -4.26 -26.31
CA SER A 138 -6.80 -4.31 -27.74
C SER A 138 -8.10 -5.08 -28.05
N ARG A 139 -8.47 -6.03 -27.16
CA ARG A 139 -9.69 -6.84 -27.26
C ARG A 139 -10.93 -6.12 -26.71
N VAL A 140 -10.76 -5.08 -25.89
CA VAL A 140 -11.86 -4.36 -25.21
C VAL A 140 -12.24 -3.10 -25.97
N GLN A 141 -13.44 -3.07 -26.57
CA GLN A 141 -13.84 -2.03 -27.53
C GLN A 141 -13.94 -0.62 -26.93
N HIS A 142 -14.38 -0.49 -25.67
CA HIS A 142 -14.51 0.82 -25.01
C HIS A 142 -13.22 1.32 -24.36
N MET A 143 -12.12 0.55 -24.44
CA MET A 143 -10.82 0.98 -23.94
C MET A 143 -10.25 2.08 -24.85
N ARG A 144 -10.01 3.25 -24.28
CA ARG A 144 -9.60 4.46 -25.03
C ARG A 144 -8.09 4.67 -25.01
N MET A 145 -7.47 4.42 -23.86
CA MET A 145 -6.08 4.81 -23.61
C MET A 145 -5.35 3.79 -22.74
N LEU A 146 -4.07 3.59 -23.03
CA LEU A 146 -3.12 2.88 -22.20
C LEU A 146 -2.01 3.84 -21.75
N ILE A 147 -1.69 3.85 -20.46
CA ILE A 147 -0.58 4.61 -19.90
C ILE A 147 0.45 3.62 -19.34
N THR A 148 1.71 3.73 -19.77
CA THR A 148 2.79 2.87 -19.29
C THR A 148 3.76 3.61 -18.38
N MET A 149 4.02 3.08 -17.19
CA MET A 149 4.87 3.73 -16.17
C MET A 149 6.35 3.68 -16.49
N ASP A 150 6.83 2.65 -17.19
CA ASP A 150 8.23 2.55 -17.58
C ASP A 150 8.45 3.11 -19.01
N PRO A 151 9.59 3.75 -19.29
CA PRO A 151 9.89 4.28 -20.61
C PRO A 151 10.25 3.19 -21.62
N ASP A 152 10.24 3.54 -22.91
CA ASP A 152 10.79 2.76 -24.03
C ASP A 152 10.26 1.32 -24.19
N ILE A 153 8.97 1.13 -23.90
CA ILE A 153 8.33 -0.19 -24.03
C ILE A 153 7.88 -0.43 -25.48
N LYS A 154 8.25 -1.58 -26.03
CA LYS A 154 7.68 -2.09 -27.28
C LYS A 154 6.38 -2.82 -26.98
N LEU A 155 5.26 -2.23 -27.39
CA LEU A 155 3.94 -2.81 -27.23
C LEU A 155 3.44 -3.46 -28.53
N PRO A 156 2.56 -4.47 -28.44
CA PRO A 156 1.83 -4.96 -29.60
C PRO A 156 0.88 -3.88 -30.16
N ASP A 157 0.40 -4.08 -31.40
CA ASP A 157 -0.60 -3.19 -31.99
C ASP A 157 -1.87 -3.17 -31.13
N LEU A 158 -2.28 -1.97 -30.76
CA LEU A 158 -3.41 -1.70 -29.88
C LEU A 158 -4.69 -1.33 -30.65
N GLY A 159 -4.71 -1.54 -31.96
CA GLY A 159 -5.89 -1.32 -32.79
C GLY A 159 -6.33 0.15 -32.77
N GLY A 160 -5.37 1.07 -32.88
CA GLY A 160 -5.62 2.52 -32.93
C GLY A 160 -5.87 3.22 -31.58
N ARG A 161 -5.74 2.52 -30.44
CA ARG A 161 -5.85 3.13 -29.11
C ARG A 161 -4.63 3.98 -28.77
N THR A 162 -4.83 5.05 -28.02
CA THR A 162 -3.74 5.96 -27.65
C THR A 162 -2.87 5.35 -26.56
N VAL A 163 -1.55 5.42 -26.76
CA VAL A 163 -0.55 5.03 -25.75
C VAL A 163 0.22 6.25 -25.30
N HIS A 164 0.35 6.41 -23.99
CA HIS A 164 1.20 7.43 -23.40
C HIS A 164 2.24 6.81 -22.47
N ALA A 165 3.49 7.25 -22.60
CA ALA A 165 4.47 7.05 -21.55
C ALA A 165 4.15 8.01 -20.39
N TRP A 166 4.19 7.47 -19.17
CA TRP A 166 3.86 8.19 -17.94
C TRP A 166 4.67 9.49 -17.80
N GLN A 167 5.98 9.44 -17.98
CA GLN A 167 6.88 10.58 -17.82
C GLN A 167 6.52 11.70 -18.80
N ASP A 168 6.31 11.35 -20.07
CA ASP A 168 5.95 12.30 -21.12
C ASP A 168 4.57 12.92 -20.86
N LEU A 169 3.62 12.11 -20.39
CA LEU A 169 2.26 12.57 -20.10
C LEU A 169 2.27 13.58 -18.96
N LEU A 170 2.97 13.29 -17.85
CA LEU A 170 3.06 14.22 -16.73
C LEU A 170 3.83 15.49 -17.12
N ALA A 171 4.94 15.37 -17.85
CA ALA A 171 5.75 16.53 -18.24
C ALA A 171 5.00 17.50 -19.18
N LYS A 172 4.11 16.99 -20.03
CA LYS A 172 3.32 17.80 -20.98
C LYS A 172 2.01 18.33 -20.40
N THR A 173 1.61 17.86 -19.22
CA THR A 173 0.34 18.22 -18.61
C THR A 173 0.54 19.21 -17.50
N GLU A 174 -0.16 20.34 -17.57
CA GLU A 174 -0.19 21.30 -16.46
C GLU A 174 -0.93 20.72 -15.24
N PRO A 175 -0.48 21.02 -14.01
CA PRO A 175 -1.19 20.60 -12.81
C PRO A 175 -2.65 21.07 -12.81
N LEU A 176 -3.59 20.17 -12.52
CA LEU A 176 -5.02 20.48 -12.50
C LEU A 176 -5.36 21.53 -11.43
N ALA A 177 -5.70 22.74 -11.85
CA ALA A 177 -5.92 23.88 -10.97
C ALA A 177 -7.21 23.78 -10.12
N ASP A 178 -8.24 23.09 -10.63
CA ASP A 178 -9.55 22.95 -9.98
C ASP A 178 -9.69 21.64 -9.16
N ILE A 179 -8.57 20.99 -8.80
CA ILE A 179 -8.60 19.71 -8.08
C ILE A 179 -9.31 19.80 -6.71
N ASP A 180 -9.12 20.90 -5.98
CA ASP A 180 -9.71 21.07 -4.64
C ASP A 180 -11.24 21.20 -4.72
N SER A 181 -11.76 21.87 -5.75
CA SER A 181 -13.21 22.01 -5.95
C SER A 181 -13.84 20.68 -6.40
N ARG A 182 -13.12 19.87 -7.19
CA ARG A 182 -13.53 18.51 -7.58
C ARG A 182 -13.58 17.57 -6.38
N ILE A 183 -12.61 17.64 -5.48
CA ILE A 183 -12.58 16.88 -4.23
C ILE A 183 -13.73 17.30 -3.33
N ALA A 184 -13.95 18.61 -3.16
CA ALA A 184 -15.01 19.15 -2.31
C ALA A 184 -16.44 18.82 -2.82
N ALA A 185 -16.60 18.54 -4.11
CA ALA A 185 -17.88 18.17 -4.71
C ALA A 185 -18.26 16.68 -4.54
N GLN A 186 -17.33 15.84 -4.07
CA GLN A 186 -17.56 14.40 -3.87
C GLN A 186 -18.24 14.12 -2.53
N ASP A 187 -19.07 13.08 -2.49
CA ASP A 187 -19.65 12.55 -1.25
C ASP A 187 -18.79 11.42 -0.67
N SER A 188 -18.84 11.24 0.64
CA SER A 188 -18.16 10.12 1.31
C SER A 188 -18.73 8.76 0.91
N ASP A 189 -20.01 8.70 0.50
CA ASP A 189 -20.65 7.49 -0.01
C ASP A 189 -20.43 7.25 -1.50
N ASP A 190 -19.67 8.13 -2.19
CA ASP A 190 -19.25 7.85 -3.55
C ASP A 190 -18.31 6.64 -3.58
N THR A 191 -18.58 5.72 -4.51
CA THR A 191 -17.68 4.62 -4.80
C THR A 191 -16.38 5.17 -5.39
N CYS A 192 -15.25 4.77 -4.81
CA CYS A 192 -13.92 5.22 -5.24
C CYS A 192 -13.03 4.08 -5.74
N CYS A 193 -13.37 2.82 -5.42
CA CYS A 193 -12.55 1.67 -5.80
C CYS A 193 -13.40 0.42 -6.07
N PHE A 194 -13.01 -0.37 -7.08
CA PHE A 194 -13.51 -1.72 -7.33
C PHE A 194 -12.40 -2.74 -7.06
N VAL A 195 -12.53 -3.50 -5.98
CA VAL A 195 -11.60 -4.61 -5.69
C VAL A 195 -12.19 -5.92 -6.19
N TYR A 196 -11.48 -6.59 -7.10
CA TYR A 196 -11.91 -7.88 -7.62
C TYR A 196 -11.49 -9.03 -6.69
N THR A 197 -12.45 -9.91 -6.38
CA THR A 197 -12.26 -11.08 -5.50
C THR A 197 -12.77 -12.34 -6.18
N SER A 198 -12.23 -13.51 -5.82
CA SER A 198 -12.73 -14.80 -6.31
C SER A 198 -14.17 -15.00 -5.85
N GLY A 199 -15.11 -14.88 -6.78
CA GLY A 199 -16.52 -15.12 -6.51
C GLY A 199 -16.81 -16.61 -6.38
N THR A 200 -17.87 -16.98 -5.65
CA THR A 200 -18.36 -18.36 -5.54
C THR A 200 -18.74 -19.01 -6.88
N GLY A 201 -18.92 -18.21 -7.94
CA GLY A 201 -19.26 -18.66 -9.29
C GLY A 201 -18.09 -18.76 -10.26
N GLY A 202 -16.84 -18.80 -9.77
CA GLY A 202 -15.63 -18.99 -10.58
C GLY A 202 -15.10 -17.73 -11.28
N ARG A 203 -15.97 -16.80 -11.71
CA ARG A 203 -15.53 -15.48 -12.22
C ARG A 203 -15.39 -14.45 -11.09
N PRO A 204 -14.32 -13.64 -11.08
CA PRO A 204 -14.12 -12.63 -10.05
C PRO A 204 -15.26 -11.59 -9.99
N LYS A 205 -15.62 -11.11 -8.80
CA LYS A 205 -16.62 -10.04 -8.64
C LYS A 205 -15.94 -8.76 -8.19
N GLY A 206 -16.31 -7.63 -8.79
CA GLY A 206 -15.85 -6.29 -8.38
C GLY A 206 -16.62 -5.80 -7.16
N VAL A 207 -15.98 -5.80 -5.99
CA VAL A 207 -16.53 -5.25 -4.75
C VAL A 207 -16.40 -3.73 -4.79
N MET A 208 -17.54 -3.03 -4.70
CA MET A 208 -17.57 -1.57 -4.69
C MET A 208 -17.24 -1.04 -3.30
N LEU A 209 -16.17 -0.27 -3.18
CA LEU A 209 -15.75 0.38 -1.95
C LEU A 209 -15.95 1.89 -2.08
N THR A 210 -16.60 2.47 -1.07
CA THR A 210 -16.78 3.92 -0.93
C THR A 210 -15.65 4.53 -0.13
N HIS A 211 -15.44 5.85 -0.26
CA HIS A 211 -14.50 6.58 0.60
C HIS A 211 -14.78 6.34 2.09
N ARG A 212 -16.06 6.40 2.49
CA ARG A 212 -16.51 6.15 3.86
C ARG A 212 -16.12 4.74 4.36
N SER A 213 -16.27 3.72 3.52
CA SER A 213 -15.99 2.33 3.89
C SER A 213 -14.50 2.10 4.18
N ILE A 214 -13.61 2.63 3.33
CA ILE A 214 -12.15 2.53 3.52
C ILE A 214 -11.73 3.39 4.72
N GLN A 215 -12.28 4.61 4.85
CA GLN A 215 -11.98 5.50 5.97
C GLN A 215 -12.38 4.90 7.32
N ALA A 216 -13.49 4.17 7.39
CA ALA A 216 -13.91 3.50 8.63
C ALA A 216 -12.85 2.49 9.11
N CYS A 217 -12.29 1.70 8.20
CA CYS A 217 -11.18 0.78 8.50
C CYS A 217 -9.92 1.51 8.95
N ILE A 218 -9.60 2.64 8.32
CA ILE A 218 -8.44 3.47 8.69
C ILE A 218 -8.62 4.03 10.10
N ASN A 219 -9.77 4.61 10.42
CA ASN A 219 -10.04 5.17 11.74
C ASN A 219 -9.96 4.10 12.85
N ALA A 220 -10.54 2.93 12.62
CA ALA A 220 -10.44 1.81 13.56
C ALA A 220 -8.99 1.33 13.75
N SER A 221 -8.19 1.36 12.68
CA SER A 221 -6.76 1.00 12.75
C SER A 221 -5.97 2.05 13.53
N ILE A 222 -6.24 3.35 13.31
CA ILE A 222 -5.59 4.43 14.05
C ILE A 222 -5.90 4.32 15.54
N GLU A 223 -7.15 4.05 15.95
CA GLU A 223 -7.53 3.85 17.35
C GLU A 223 -6.64 2.81 18.05
N ILE A 224 -6.41 1.66 17.40
CA ILE A 224 -5.54 0.58 17.91
C ILE A 224 -4.07 1.00 17.91
N LEU A 225 -3.60 1.70 16.87
CA LEU A 225 -2.21 2.15 16.77
C LEU A 225 -1.87 3.24 17.80
N SER A 226 -2.85 4.08 18.18
CA SER A 226 -2.69 5.11 19.20
C SER A 226 -2.48 4.49 20.59
N GLU A 227 -3.13 3.36 20.91
CA GLU A 227 -2.84 2.60 22.13
C GLU A 227 -1.36 2.17 22.21
N GLY A 228 -0.75 1.91 21.05
CA GLY A 228 0.65 1.53 20.89
C GLY A 228 1.64 2.68 20.69
N GLY A 229 1.19 3.93 20.57
CA GLY A 229 2.04 5.09 20.27
C GLY A 229 2.77 4.99 18.92
N VAL A 230 2.09 4.45 17.90
CA VAL A 230 2.61 4.21 16.54
C VAL A 230 1.67 4.69 15.44
N ASP A 231 0.81 5.62 15.78
CA ASP A 231 -0.26 6.18 14.95
C ASP A 231 0.17 7.38 14.09
N GLU A 232 1.41 7.86 14.19
CA GLU A 232 1.93 8.92 13.32
C GLU A 232 3.41 8.77 12.97
N ASN A 233 3.83 9.30 11.81
CA ASN A 233 5.23 9.46 11.37
C ASN A 233 6.05 8.16 11.41
N GLN A 234 5.46 7.04 10.99
CA GLN A 234 6.12 5.75 10.96
C GLN A 234 6.88 5.54 9.64
N ARG A 235 7.78 4.54 9.63
CA ARG A 235 8.29 3.94 8.40
C ARG A 235 7.53 2.67 8.12
N PHE A 236 6.70 2.72 7.08
CA PHE A 236 5.89 1.60 6.63
C PHE A 236 6.59 0.85 5.50
N LEU A 237 6.83 -0.46 5.68
CA LEU A 237 7.32 -1.31 4.58
C LEU A 237 6.12 -1.97 3.88
N SER A 238 5.80 -1.49 2.68
CA SER A 238 4.76 -2.05 1.82
C SER A 238 5.26 -3.29 1.10
N LEU A 239 4.51 -4.39 1.22
CA LEU A 239 4.91 -5.71 0.75
C LEU A 239 3.78 -6.44 0.02
N LEU A 240 2.56 -6.37 0.54
CA LEU A 240 1.43 -7.07 -0.07
C LEU A 240 1.00 -6.31 -1.34
N PRO A 241 0.41 -6.94 -2.35
CA PRO A 241 0.02 -6.23 -3.56
C PRO A 241 -0.96 -5.09 -3.27
N LEU A 242 -0.69 -3.88 -3.78
CA LEU A 242 -1.61 -2.73 -3.69
C LEU A 242 -2.97 -2.98 -4.35
N SER A 243 -3.05 -3.98 -5.23
CA SER A 243 -4.32 -4.43 -5.81
C SER A 243 -5.23 -5.19 -4.85
N HIS A 244 -4.71 -5.62 -3.70
CA HIS A 244 -5.48 -6.27 -2.65
C HIS A 244 -6.01 -5.20 -1.67
N SER A 245 -7.28 -5.31 -1.27
CA SER A 245 -7.94 -4.32 -0.38
C SER A 245 -7.17 -4.07 0.92
N TYR A 246 -6.55 -5.12 1.47
CA TYR A 246 -5.76 -5.02 2.69
C TYR A 246 -4.56 -4.07 2.55
N GLU A 247 -3.71 -4.22 1.52
CA GLU A 247 -2.58 -3.30 1.33
C GLU A 247 -3.06 -1.92 0.88
N HIS A 248 -4.06 -1.87 -0.02
CA HIS A 248 -4.64 -0.60 -0.46
C HIS A 248 -5.09 0.27 0.72
N THR A 249 -5.76 -0.35 1.69
CA THR A 249 -6.22 0.34 2.90
C THR A 249 -5.08 0.55 3.90
N ALA A 250 -4.45 -0.52 4.38
CA ALA A 250 -3.53 -0.48 5.53
C ALA A 250 -2.07 -0.17 5.15
N GLY A 251 -1.68 -0.45 3.91
CA GLY A 251 -0.32 -0.24 3.39
C GLY A 251 -0.14 1.02 2.54
N MET A 252 -1.23 1.68 2.14
CA MET A 252 -1.18 2.94 1.41
C MET A 252 -1.98 4.06 2.09
N HIS A 253 -3.30 3.94 2.18
CA HIS A 253 -4.09 5.06 2.71
C HIS A 253 -3.89 5.30 4.21
N LEU A 254 -3.74 4.24 5.02
CA LEU A 254 -3.40 4.37 6.43
C LEU A 254 -2.08 5.12 6.66
N PRO A 255 -0.92 4.71 6.08
CA PRO A 255 0.32 5.44 6.27
C PRO A 255 0.27 6.88 5.73
N ILE A 256 -0.46 7.15 4.64
CA ILE A 256 -0.69 8.52 4.17
C ILE A 256 -1.42 9.34 5.25
N GLN A 257 -2.50 8.82 5.84
CA GLN A 257 -3.25 9.57 6.85
C GLN A 257 -2.50 9.74 8.17
N THR A 258 -1.65 8.79 8.53
CA THR A 258 -0.76 8.88 9.70
C THR A 258 0.55 9.63 9.40
N LYS A 259 0.67 10.29 8.24
CA LYS A 259 1.84 11.12 7.87
C LYS A 259 3.15 10.31 7.85
N SER A 260 3.04 9.02 7.56
CA SER A 260 4.12 8.04 7.56
C SER A 260 4.80 7.95 6.19
N GLU A 261 6.07 7.54 6.20
CA GLU A 261 6.81 7.19 4.99
C GLU A 261 6.37 5.79 4.51
N VAL A 262 6.18 5.61 3.20
CA VAL A 262 5.87 4.32 2.57
C VAL A 262 7.06 3.87 1.74
N TRP A 263 7.62 2.73 2.11
CA TRP A 263 8.77 2.10 1.47
C TRP A 263 8.30 0.84 0.74
N TYR A 264 8.38 0.83 -0.59
CA TYR A 264 7.94 -0.32 -1.38
C TYR A 264 9.02 -1.40 -1.42
N CYS A 265 8.68 -2.60 -0.93
CA CYS A 265 9.56 -3.77 -0.97
C CYS A 265 9.77 -4.23 -2.42
N GLU A 266 11.01 -4.59 -2.76
CA GLU A 266 11.38 -4.97 -4.14
C GLU A 266 10.70 -6.27 -4.57
N SER A 267 10.63 -7.26 -3.66
CA SER A 267 9.96 -8.53 -3.87
C SER A 267 9.85 -9.32 -2.56
N ALA A 268 9.05 -10.39 -2.54
CA ALA A 268 8.94 -11.28 -1.39
C ALA A 268 10.29 -11.93 -0.98
N GLU A 269 11.18 -12.16 -1.95
CA GLU A 269 12.51 -12.73 -1.71
C GLU A 269 13.45 -11.73 -1.01
N GLN A 270 13.27 -10.43 -1.28
CA GLN A 270 14.10 -9.34 -0.77
C GLN A 270 13.66 -8.79 0.59
N ILE A 271 12.53 -9.26 1.15
CA ILE A 271 12.00 -8.80 2.46
C ILE A 271 13.09 -8.73 3.53
N GLY A 272 13.91 -9.79 3.66
CA GLY A 272 14.95 -9.83 4.69
C GLY A 272 16.05 -8.77 4.53
N ALA A 273 16.38 -8.41 3.28
CA ALA A 273 17.33 -7.34 2.99
C ALA A 273 16.68 -5.97 3.19
N ASN A 274 15.48 -5.75 2.66
CA ASN A 274 14.76 -4.48 2.79
C ASN A 274 14.40 -4.18 4.25
N LEU A 275 14.04 -5.16 5.07
CA LEU A 275 13.83 -4.97 6.52
C LEU A 275 15.07 -4.36 7.20
N GLN A 276 16.26 -4.85 6.84
CA GLN A 276 17.51 -4.36 7.42
C GLN A 276 17.89 -2.97 6.91
N GLU A 277 17.68 -2.70 5.62
CA GLU A 277 18.00 -1.40 5.01
C GLU A 277 17.04 -0.28 5.44
N VAL A 278 15.73 -0.58 5.44
CA VAL A 278 14.66 0.40 5.69
C VAL A 278 14.47 0.65 7.18
N SER A 279 14.69 -0.39 8.00
CA SER A 279 14.40 -0.36 9.44
C SER A 279 12.97 0.12 9.73
N PRO A 280 11.94 -0.56 9.17
CA PRO A 280 10.57 -0.12 9.32
C PRO A 280 10.11 -0.24 10.76
N SER A 281 9.19 0.65 11.16
CA SER A 281 8.54 0.61 12.47
C SER A 281 7.15 -0.01 12.43
N LEU A 282 6.51 -0.02 11.25
CA LEU A 282 5.21 -0.59 11.00
C LEU A 282 5.21 -1.37 9.69
N MET A 283 4.49 -2.48 9.62
CA MET A 283 4.21 -3.15 8.36
C MET A 283 2.97 -4.04 8.48
N THR A 284 2.32 -4.27 7.34
CA THR A 284 1.33 -5.34 7.18
C THR A 284 2.02 -6.69 7.07
N ALA A 285 1.37 -7.71 7.59
CA ALA A 285 1.79 -9.09 7.51
C ALA A 285 0.59 -10.02 7.31
N VAL A 286 0.84 -11.13 6.64
CA VAL A 286 -0.08 -12.27 6.52
C VAL A 286 0.51 -13.46 7.30
N PRO A 287 -0.31 -14.43 7.75
CA PRO A 287 0.19 -15.62 8.45
C PRO A 287 1.41 -16.27 7.78
N ARG A 288 1.35 -16.39 6.45
CA ARG A 288 2.44 -16.96 5.65
C ARG A 288 3.78 -16.23 5.80
N LEU A 289 3.77 -14.91 5.99
CA LEU A 289 5.00 -14.14 6.19
C LEU A 289 5.67 -14.55 7.52
N TYR A 290 4.89 -14.72 8.58
CA TYR A 290 5.42 -15.19 9.86
C TYR A 290 6.02 -16.59 9.73
N ASP A 291 5.37 -17.50 9.01
CA ASP A 291 5.90 -18.84 8.75
C ASP A 291 7.24 -18.78 8.03
N VAL A 292 7.33 -17.99 6.95
CA VAL A 292 8.57 -17.85 6.17
C VAL A 292 9.69 -17.25 7.02
N LEU A 293 9.41 -16.21 7.80
CA LEU A 293 10.40 -15.62 8.71
C LEU A 293 10.84 -16.61 9.80
N HIS A 294 9.88 -17.30 10.41
CA HIS A 294 10.14 -18.31 11.43
C HIS A 294 10.98 -19.47 10.89
N GLU A 295 10.61 -20.05 9.75
CA GLU A 295 11.37 -21.12 9.09
C GLU A 295 12.79 -20.69 8.76
N ARG A 296 12.97 -19.47 8.24
CA ARG A 296 14.30 -18.93 7.89
C ARG A 296 15.17 -18.73 9.13
N ILE A 297 14.59 -18.19 10.20
CA ILE A 297 15.27 -18.02 11.50
C ILE A 297 15.66 -19.38 12.06
N MET A 298 14.71 -20.32 12.15
CA MET A 298 14.93 -21.66 12.68
C MET A 298 15.98 -22.44 11.89
N ARG A 299 15.95 -22.37 10.55
CA ARG A 299 16.96 -22.98 9.70
C ARG A 299 18.34 -22.40 9.98
N SER A 300 18.46 -21.07 10.05
CA SER A 300 19.74 -20.39 10.37
C SER A 300 20.30 -20.80 11.74
N ILE A 301 19.44 -21.08 12.72
CA ILE A 301 19.85 -21.50 14.07
C ILE A 301 20.27 -22.97 14.08
N ARG A 302 19.48 -23.86 13.47
CA ARG A 302 19.80 -25.29 13.36
C ARG A 302 21.10 -25.53 12.61
N THR A 303 21.37 -24.76 11.55
CA THR A 303 22.65 -24.83 10.83
C THR A 303 23.84 -24.45 11.72
N LYS A 304 23.67 -23.52 12.67
CA LYS A 304 24.73 -23.21 13.65
C LYS A 304 24.86 -24.29 14.72
N GLY A 305 23.73 -24.88 15.13
CA GLY A 305 23.66 -25.98 16.09
C GLY A 305 24.24 -25.67 17.47
N GLY A 306 24.32 -26.72 18.30
CA GLY A 306 25.01 -26.74 19.58
C GLY A 306 24.51 -25.67 20.57
N PHE A 307 25.46 -24.91 21.13
CA PHE A 307 25.16 -23.92 22.16
C PHE A 307 24.27 -22.77 21.65
N SER A 308 24.40 -22.38 20.38
CA SER A 308 23.58 -21.31 19.80
C SER A 308 22.10 -21.69 19.70
N GLU A 309 21.82 -22.95 19.35
CA GLU A 309 20.45 -23.48 19.32
C GLU A 309 19.85 -23.58 20.72
N THR A 310 20.64 -24.03 21.70
CA THR A 310 20.21 -24.11 23.10
C THR A 310 19.81 -22.74 23.65
N LEU A 311 20.64 -21.71 23.44
CA LEU A 311 20.33 -20.34 23.85
C LEU A 311 19.06 -19.81 23.18
N PHE A 312 18.84 -20.14 21.91
CA PHE A 312 17.63 -19.72 21.20
C PHE A 312 16.38 -20.39 21.78
N MET A 313 16.41 -21.71 22.02
CA MET A 313 15.27 -22.43 22.61
C MET A 313 14.96 -21.94 24.03
N GLU A 314 15.98 -21.64 24.84
CA GLU A 314 15.80 -21.00 26.14
C GLU A 314 15.17 -19.61 26.01
N THR A 315 15.54 -18.84 24.99
CA THR A 315 14.93 -17.52 24.70
C THR A 315 13.43 -17.66 24.46
N ILE A 316 13.02 -18.68 23.69
CA ILE A 316 11.60 -18.98 23.42
C ILE A 316 10.89 -19.45 24.69
N ARG A 317 11.51 -20.33 25.49
CA ARG A 317 10.94 -20.83 26.75
C ARG A 317 10.63 -19.68 27.72
N LEU A 318 11.60 -18.80 27.96
CA LEU A 318 11.45 -17.64 28.84
C LEU A 318 10.46 -16.60 28.28
N GLY A 319 10.48 -16.37 26.96
CA GLY A 319 9.53 -15.49 26.28
C GLY A 319 8.08 -15.97 26.44
N ARG A 320 7.81 -17.27 26.23
CA ARG A 320 6.49 -17.86 26.44
C ARG A 320 6.02 -17.75 27.89
N LYS A 321 6.94 -17.96 28.85
CA LYS A 321 6.64 -17.82 30.28
C LYS A 321 6.17 -16.40 30.62
N ARG A 322 6.84 -15.37 30.08
CA ARG A 322 6.44 -13.95 30.22
C ARG A 322 5.08 -13.66 29.58
N LEU A 323 4.84 -14.12 28.36
CA LEU A 323 3.56 -13.93 27.67
C LEU A 323 2.38 -14.57 28.43
N GLN A 324 2.64 -15.66 29.16
CA GLN A 324 1.66 -16.29 30.05
C GLN A 324 1.49 -15.58 31.41
N GLY A 325 2.17 -14.45 31.63
CA GLY A 325 2.13 -13.71 32.90
C GLY A 325 2.85 -14.39 34.07
N LYS A 326 3.68 -15.42 33.81
CA LYS A 326 4.41 -16.14 34.88
C LYS A 326 5.71 -15.43 35.24
N ALA A 327 5.96 -15.27 36.55
CA ALA A 327 7.19 -14.67 37.05
C ALA A 327 8.44 -15.52 36.73
N LEU A 328 9.54 -14.85 36.39
CA LEU A 328 10.84 -15.50 36.20
C LEU A 328 11.49 -15.76 37.57
N LEU A 329 12.12 -16.93 37.72
CA LEU A 329 12.97 -17.23 38.87
C LEU A 329 14.27 -16.40 38.81
N PRO A 330 15.00 -16.19 39.93
CA PRO A 330 16.21 -15.36 39.93
C PRO A 330 17.27 -15.77 38.90
N HIS A 331 17.50 -17.07 38.74
CA HIS A 331 18.43 -17.59 37.73
C HIS A 331 17.92 -17.41 36.30
N GLU A 332 16.60 -17.51 36.09
CA GLU A 332 15.97 -17.27 34.79
C GLU A 332 16.03 -15.78 34.42
N PHE A 333 15.94 -14.89 35.40
CA PHE A 333 16.09 -13.45 35.19
C PHE A 333 17.50 -13.09 34.70
N LEU A 334 18.53 -13.66 35.33
CA LEU A 334 19.92 -13.48 34.89
C LEU A 334 20.15 -14.05 33.49
N LEU A 335 19.64 -15.26 33.23
CA LEU A 335 19.70 -15.88 31.91
C LEU A 335 18.96 -15.02 30.87
N ASP A 336 17.78 -14.50 31.21
CA ASP A 336 16.99 -13.65 30.33
C ASP A 336 17.75 -12.38 29.91
N LEU A 337 18.46 -11.75 30.86
CA LEU A 337 19.30 -10.58 30.58
C LEU A 337 20.46 -10.90 29.62
N LEU A 338 21.05 -12.09 29.74
CA LEU A 338 22.07 -12.57 28.81
C LEU A 338 21.46 -12.84 27.42
N LEU A 339 20.32 -13.52 27.36
CA LEU A 339 19.62 -13.85 26.13
C LEU A 339 19.11 -12.61 25.38
N GLU A 340 18.79 -11.54 26.12
CA GLU A 340 18.46 -10.24 25.54
C GLU A 340 19.56 -9.75 24.60
N ARG A 341 20.82 -9.78 25.06
CA ARG A 341 21.97 -9.33 24.27
C ARG A 341 22.43 -10.36 23.24
N LEU A 342 22.45 -11.63 23.61
CA LEU A 342 23.04 -12.69 22.80
C LEU A 342 22.13 -13.16 21.67
N VAL A 343 20.81 -13.11 21.87
CA VAL A 343 19.81 -13.64 20.94
C VAL A 343 18.85 -12.54 20.48
N ARG A 344 18.06 -11.93 21.40
CA ARG A 344 16.94 -11.05 21.01
C ARG A 344 17.39 -9.84 20.20
N LYS A 345 18.40 -9.11 20.66
CA LYS A 345 18.96 -7.96 19.91
C LYS A 345 19.47 -8.35 18.52
N LYS A 346 20.05 -9.54 18.35
CA LYS A 346 20.53 -10.02 17.04
C LYS A 346 19.39 -10.39 16.10
N ILE A 347 18.31 -10.97 16.63
CA ILE A 347 17.11 -11.27 15.83
C ILE A 347 16.36 -9.98 15.48
N GLN A 348 16.19 -9.06 16.45
CA GLN A 348 15.60 -7.74 16.21
C GLN A 348 16.36 -6.98 15.12
N ALA A 349 17.70 -6.96 15.17
CA ALA A 349 18.52 -6.32 14.14
C ALA A 349 18.27 -6.91 12.73
N ARG A 350 18.04 -8.23 12.61
CA ARG A 350 17.70 -8.87 11.33
C ARG A 350 16.31 -8.48 10.81
N LEU A 351 15.42 -8.01 11.69
CA LEU A 351 14.10 -7.48 11.34
C LEU A 351 14.11 -5.95 11.20
N GLY A 352 15.29 -5.33 11.12
CA GLY A 352 15.45 -3.88 11.01
C GLY A 352 15.65 -3.16 12.35
N GLY A 353 15.39 -3.80 13.48
CA GLY A 353 15.70 -3.28 14.82
C GLY A 353 14.75 -2.21 15.36
N ASN A 354 13.88 -1.63 14.52
CA ASN A 354 12.92 -0.58 14.89
C ASN A 354 11.46 -1.04 14.78
N LEU A 355 11.22 -2.29 14.38
CA LEU A 355 9.88 -2.80 14.15
C LEU A 355 9.10 -2.89 15.47
N LYS A 356 8.03 -2.10 15.58
CA LYS A 356 7.19 -2.02 16.79
C LYS A 356 5.98 -2.93 16.69
N TYR A 357 5.34 -2.97 15.52
CA TYR A 357 4.13 -3.75 15.28
C TYR A 357 4.15 -4.44 13.92
N PHE A 358 3.61 -5.66 13.89
CA PHE A 358 3.10 -6.28 12.68
C PHE A 358 1.58 -6.26 12.72
N ILE A 359 0.94 -5.70 11.70
CA ILE A 359 -0.51 -5.77 11.55
C ILE A 359 -0.81 -7.06 10.80
N SER A 360 -1.38 -8.05 11.49
CA SER A 360 -1.81 -9.31 10.85
C SER A 360 -3.24 -9.20 10.34
N GLY A 361 -3.45 -9.45 9.06
CA GLY A 361 -4.78 -9.40 8.43
C GLY A 361 -4.80 -10.20 7.13
N GLY A 362 -6.01 -10.52 6.64
CA GLY A 362 -6.21 -11.34 5.43
C GLY A 362 -6.07 -12.85 5.71
N GLY A 363 -7.17 -13.58 5.56
CA GLY A 363 -7.13 -15.04 5.42
C GLY A 363 -6.58 -15.40 4.05
N ALA A 364 -5.81 -16.49 3.99
CA ALA A 364 -5.14 -17.01 2.81
C ALA A 364 -6.06 -17.25 1.61
#